data_AF-A0A7K4IHC9-F1
#
_entry.id   AF-A0A7K4IHC9-F1
#
_cell.length_a   1.000
_cell.length_b   1.000
_cell.length_c   1.000
_cell.angle_alpha   90.00
_cell.angle_beta   90.00
_cell.angle_gamma   90.00
#
_symmetry.space_group_name_H-M   'P 1'
#
loop_
_entity.id
_entity.type
_entity.pdbx_description
1 polymer ?
#
loop_
_entity_poly.entity_id
_entity_poly.type
_entity_poly.pdbx_seq_one_letter_code
_entity_poly.pdbx_strand_id
1 'polypeptide(L)'
;MSDESERLRERTRQVAALSQTVDALQAQLAGAQKRAAQLGEEVQRLQSVIGEKDAEIMMLRGELERTKSALTQVGKEVRGMKMDQIQLASKRAPGGEQHSMREELEVAQRTAKAAKEDVRALSEAATAVLNNEEGALEVLRKTVLEVGDPKYRVLNMVLQKRRVKVEEVAAVLVSDTTAALSIIDELQSAGEVELRDGNMVIPAKKYREVEVPVDQWQTTPIAKLFDELESVVSRTDGHESVAKAIAAAVDIIEQRLPRAGALVFQMRKTANQWKVSEGSIDELRYTIRDWKSRAQALS
;
A
#
# COMPACT_ATOMS: atom_id res chain seq x y z
N MET A 1 64.82 51.05 0.65
CA MET A 1 63.89 51.63 -0.35
C MET A 1 63.12 50.55 -1.12
N SER A 2 63.71 49.41 -1.49
CA SER A 2 63.03 48.33 -2.26
C SER A 2 62.08 47.44 -1.42
N ASP A 3 62.50 46.97 -0.24
CA ASP A 3 61.70 46.06 0.62
C ASP A 3 60.38 46.70 1.09
N GLU A 4 60.41 47.99 1.45
CA GLU A 4 59.20 48.73 1.86
C GLU A 4 58.19 48.89 0.72
N SER A 5 58.67 49.08 -0.51
CA SER A 5 57.82 49.11 -1.70
C SER A 5 57.22 47.74 -2.03
N GLU A 6 57.93 46.64 -1.77
CA GLU A 6 57.41 45.28 -1.96
C GLU A 6 56.33 44.94 -0.93
N ARG A 7 56.55 45.29 0.34
CA ARG A 7 55.55 45.14 1.40
C ARG A 7 54.30 45.97 1.16
N LEU A 8 54.45 47.18 0.64
CA LEU A 8 53.31 48.02 0.23
C LEU A 8 52.52 47.37 -0.90
N ARG A 9 53.19 46.84 -1.93
CA ARG A 9 52.52 46.12 -3.02
C ARG A 9 51.80 44.87 -2.55
N GLU A 10 52.40 44.10 -1.65
CA GLU A 10 51.79 42.91 -1.08
C GLU A 10 50.56 43.25 -0.22
N ARG A 11 50.64 44.26 0.63
CA ARG A 11 49.48 44.76 1.39
C ARG A 11 48.36 45.26 0.45
N THR A 12 48.69 45.97 -0.62
CA THR A 12 47.70 46.42 -1.61
C THR A 12 47.01 45.23 -2.28
N ARG A 13 47.73 44.15 -2.61
CA ARG A 13 47.13 42.92 -3.15
C ARG A 13 46.22 42.25 -2.14
N GLN A 14 46.63 42.16 -0.88
CA GLN A 14 45.82 41.59 0.20
C GLN A 14 44.55 42.40 0.43
N VAL A 15 44.63 43.73 0.44
CA VAL A 15 43.47 44.61 0.55
C VAL A 15 42.51 44.42 -0.62
N ALA A 16 43.02 44.30 -1.86
CA ALA A 16 42.19 44.04 -3.03
C ALA A 16 41.49 42.67 -2.94
N ALA A 17 42.21 41.62 -2.52
CA ALA A 17 41.64 40.27 -2.35
C ALA A 17 40.57 40.22 -1.24
N LEU A 18 40.82 40.89 -0.12
CA LEU A 18 39.85 41.00 0.98
C LEU A 18 38.61 41.79 0.54
N SER A 19 38.78 42.87 -0.22
CA SER A 19 37.65 43.66 -0.75
C SER A 19 36.76 42.82 -1.66
N GLN A 20 37.35 42.04 -2.59
CA GLN A 20 36.61 41.10 -3.43
C GLN A 20 35.86 40.04 -2.61
N THR A 21 36.47 39.56 -1.52
CA THR A 21 35.83 38.59 -0.62
C THR A 21 34.64 39.21 0.11
N VAL A 22 34.77 40.46 0.58
CA VAL A 22 33.69 41.21 1.23
C VAL A 22 32.52 41.39 0.26
N ASP A 23 32.79 41.81 -0.99
CA ASP A 23 31.75 41.99 -2.00
C ASP A 23 31.02 40.67 -2.30
N ALA A 24 31.76 39.56 -2.42
CA ALA A 24 31.18 38.23 -2.63
C ALA A 24 30.30 37.79 -1.45
N LEU A 25 30.75 38.00 -0.21
CA LEU A 25 29.98 37.68 0.99
C LEU A 25 28.73 38.54 1.13
N GLN A 26 28.79 39.83 0.76
CA GLN A 26 27.62 40.71 0.74
C GLN A 26 26.57 40.23 -0.27
N ALA A 27 27.00 39.84 -1.47
CA ALA A 27 26.09 39.27 -2.47
C ALA A 27 25.44 37.96 -1.99
N GLN A 28 26.22 37.09 -1.33
CA GLN A 28 25.70 35.85 -0.73
C GLN A 28 24.70 36.14 0.39
N LEU A 29 24.99 37.12 1.26
CA LEU A 29 24.10 37.53 2.36
C LEU A 29 22.78 38.07 1.81
N ALA A 30 22.81 38.95 0.82
CA ALA A 30 21.61 39.47 0.17
C ALA A 30 20.78 38.35 -0.48
N GLY A 31 21.44 37.38 -1.14
CA GLY A 31 20.78 36.21 -1.70
C GLY A 31 20.17 35.29 -0.64
N ALA A 32 20.83 35.11 0.50
CA ALA A 32 20.30 34.35 1.64
C ALA A 32 19.09 35.05 2.27
N GLN A 33 19.16 36.36 2.47
CA GLN A 33 18.04 37.16 3.01
C GLN A 33 16.81 37.09 2.11
N LYS A 34 16.99 37.20 0.79
CA LYS A 34 15.88 37.07 -0.18
C LYS A 34 15.22 35.69 -0.12
N ARG A 35 16.02 34.62 -0.04
CA ARG A 35 15.51 33.24 0.10
C ARG A 35 14.77 33.04 1.43
N ALA A 36 15.30 33.60 2.53
CA ALA A 36 14.64 33.54 3.83
C ALA A 36 13.28 34.24 3.81
N ALA A 37 13.16 35.40 3.15
CA ALA A 37 11.89 36.09 2.99
C ALA A 37 10.87 35.26 2.18
N GLN A 38 11.30 34.69 1.05
CA GLN A 38 10.45 33.83 0.21
C GLN A 38 9.96 32.59 0.96
N LEU A 39 10.84 31.93 1.72
CA LEU A 39 10.46 30.79 2.56
C LEU A 39 9.51 31.22 3.69
N GLY A 40 9.69 32.40 4.26
CA GLY A 40 8.78 32.96 5.26
C GLY A 40 7.36 33.14 4.72
N GLU A 41 7.22 33.71 3.52
CA GLU A 41 5.93 33.85 2.84
C GLU A 41 5.29 32.48 2.53
N GLU A 42 6.09 31.51 2.09
CA GLU A 42 5.60 30.16 1.80
C GLU A 42 5.12 29.44 3.06
N VAL A 43 5.85 29.55 4.18
CA VAL A 43 5.43 29.00 5.48
C VAL A 43 4.10 29.62 5.92
N GLN A 44 3.95 30.95 5.81
CA GLN A 44 2.70 31.62 6.18
C GLN A 44 1.52 31.17 5.30
N ARG A 45 1.75 31.00 4.00
CA ARG A 45 0.75 30.46 3.07
C ARG A 45 0.34 29.04 3.44
N LEU A 46 1.30 28.17 3.72
CA LEU A 46 1.04 26.78 4.12
C LEU A 46 0.28 26.70 5.44
N GLN A 47 0.61 27.56 6.42
CA GLN A 47 -0.13 27.65 7.68
C GLN A 47 -1.59 28.06 7.48
N SER A 48 -1.87 28.99 6.56
CA SER A 48 -3.25 29.36 6.21
C SER A 48 -4.02 28.18 5.62
N VAL A 49 -3.41 27.47 4.66
CA VAL A 49 -4.03 26.30 4.01
C VAL A 49 -4.31 25.18 5.02
N ILE A 50 -3.39 24.94 5.95
CA ILE A 50 -3.59 23.95 7.02
C ILE A 50 -4.79 24.36 7.89
N GLY A 51 -4.89 25.63 8.29
CA GLY A 51 -6.03 26.12 9.08
C GLY A 51 -7.38 25.97 8.36
N GLU A 52 -7.43 26.25 7.05
CA GLU A 52 -8.62 26.04 6.22
C GLU A 52 -9.00 24.56 6.15
N LYS A 53 -8.01 23.67 5.95
CA LYS A 53 -8.22 22.23 5.87
C LYS A 53 -8.66 21.62 7.20
N ASP A 54 -8.11 22.10 8.32
CA ASP A 54 -8.54 21.66 9.65
C ASP A 54 -9.99 22.05 9.93
N ALA A 55 -10.42 23.26 9.52
CA ALA A 55 -11.81 23.68 9.62
C ALA A 55 -12.75 22.81 8.77
N GLU A 56 -12.33 22.48 7.54
CA GLU A 56 -13.07 21.57 6.65
C GLU A 56 -13.21 20.17 7.27
N ILE A 57 -12.12 19.62 7.82
CA ILE A 57 -12.13 18.32 8.53
C ILE A 57 -13.09 18.35 9.72
N MET A 58 -13.11 19.42 10.50
CA MET A 58 -14.03 19.56 11.63
C MET A 58 -15.50 19.58 11.18
N MET A 59 -15.82 20.28 10.09
CA MET A 59 -17.17 20.29 9.53
C MET A 59 -17.60 18.90 9.06
N LEU A 60 -16.75 18.22 8.27
CA LEU A 60 -17.02 16.88 7.74
C LEU A 60 -17.20 15.85 8.86
N ARG A 61 -16.41 15.92 9.93
CA ARG A 61 -16.59 15.07 11.13
C ARG A 61 -17.95 15.31 11.79
N GLY A 62 -18.39 16.57 11.87
CA GLY A 62 -19.71 16.91 12.39
C GLY A 62 -20.84 16.37 11.53
N GLU A 63 -20.73 16.43 10.21
CA GLU A 63 -21.70 15.85 9.28
C GLU A 63 -21.74 14.32 9.40
N LEU A 64 -20.59 13.67 9.50
CA LEU A 64 -20.49 12.23 9.66
C LEU A 64 -21.20 11.73 10.93
N GLU A 65 -21.04 12.43 12.07
CA GLU A 65 -21.74 12.04 13.30
C GLU A 65 -23.26 12.27 13.20
N ARG A 66 -23.70 13.31 12.48
CA ARG A 66 -25.14 13.52 12.20
C ARG A 66 -25.70 12.40 11.31
N THR A 67 -25.01 12.01 10.24
CA THR A 67 -25.48 10.94 9.35
C THR A 67 -25.48 9.59 10.04
N LYS A 68 -24.48 9.29 10.87
CA LYS A 68 -24.46 8.09 11.72
C LYS A 68 -25.62 8.04 12.70
N SER A 69 -25.95 9.17 13.32
CA SER A 69 -27.10 9.28 14.22
C SER A 69 -28.42 9.05 13.47
N ALA A 70 -28.59 9.65 12.29
CA ALA A 70 -29.75 9.44 11.44
C ALA A 70 -29.88 7.97 10.99
N LEU A 71 -28.78 7.33 10.56
CA LEU A 71 -28.77 5.92 10.17
C LEU A 71 -29.16 5.00 11.34
N THR A 72 -28.68 5.30 12.55
CA THR A 72 -29.03 4.55 13.76
C THR A 72 -30.53 4.66 14.06
N GLN A 73 -31.11 5.85 13.87
CA GLN A 73 -32.55 6.06 14.04
C GLN A 73 -33.35 5.27 13.00
N VAL A 74 -33.01 5.39 11.71
CA VAL A 74 -33.65 4.62 10.64
C VAL A 74 -33.54 3.11 10.90
N GLY A 75 -32.39 2.62 11.35
CA GLY A 75 -32.20 1.22 11.73
C GLY A 75 -33.05 0.77 12.93
N LYS A 76 -33.47 1.68 13.82
CA LYS A 76 -34.44 1.37 14.88
C LYS A 76 -35.87 1.33 14.30
N GLU A 77 -36.22 2.29 13.45
CA GLU A 77 -37.54 2.35 12.80
C GLU A 77 -37.81 1.13 11.92
N VAL A 78 -36.84 0.72 11.09
CA VAL A 78 -36.93 -0.49 10.25
C VAL A 78 -37.13 -1.76 11.10
N ARG A 79 -36.42 -1.87 12.24
CA ARG A 79 -36.62 -2.98 13.17
C ARG A 79 -38.02 -2.98 13.80
N GLY A 80 -38.52 -1.81 14.18
CA GLY A 80 -39.89 -1.64 14.66
C GLY A 80 -40.92 -2.09 13.64
N MET A 81 -40.83 -1.57 12.40
CA MET A 81 -41.71 -1.95 11.30
C MET A 81 -41.67 -3.46 11.00
N LYS A 82 -40.50 -4.08 11.08
CA LYS A 82 -40.36 -5.53 10.89
C LYS A 82 -41.05 -6.33 11.99
N MET A 83 -40.95 -5.91 13.26
CA MET A 83 -41.70 -6.54 14.36
C MET A 83 -43.20 -6.37 14.21
N ASP A 84 -43.68 -5.18 13.81
CA ASP A 84 -45.10 -4.92 13.58
C ASP A 84 -45.64 -5.78 12.43
N GLN A 85 -44.87 -5.93 11.36
CA GLN A 85 -45.22 -6.78 10.22
C GLN A 85 -45.27 -8.26 10.61
N ILE A 86 -44.35 -8.74 11.45
CA ILE A 86 -44.36 -10.10 12.01
C ILE A 86 -45.57 -10.31 12.93
N GLN A 87 -45.91 -9.33 13.77
CA GLN A 87 -47.09 -9.39 14.64
C GLN A 87 -48.41 -9.37 13.85
N LEU A 88 -48.47 -8.61 12.77
CA LEU A 88 -49.63 -8.56 11.87
C LEU A 88 -49.78 -9.84 11.05
N ALA A 89 -48.67 -10.47 10.65
CA ALA A 89 -48.66 -11.76 9.95
C ALA A 89 -49.09 -12.90 10.89
N SER A 90 -48.59 -12.92 12.13
CA SER A 90 -48.95 -13.93 13.14
C SER A 90 -50.39 -13.81 13.64
N LYS A 91 -50.96 -12.60 13.70
CA LYS A 91 -52.39 -12.41 14.03
C LYS A 91 -53.37 -12.81 12.91
N ARG A 92 -52.90 -13.03 11.67
CA ARG A 92 -53.76 -13.32 10.50
C ARG A 92 -53.95 -14.79 10.18
N ALA A 93 -53.25 -15.74 10.82
CA ALA A 93 -53.33 -17.14 10.42
C ALA A 93 -53.44 -18.11 11.61
N PRO A 94 -54.65 -18.58 11.97
CA PRO A 94 -54.79 -19.78 12.79
C PRO A 94 -54.55 -21.00 11.89
N GLY A 95 -53.27 -21.38 11.72
CA GLY A 95 -52.85 -22.55 10.92
C GLY A 95 -51.51 -22.42 10.17
N GLY A 96 -50.92 -21.21 10.10
CA GLY A 96 -49.70 -20.94 9.32
C GLY A 96 -48.38 -21.32 9.99
N GLU A 97 -48.28 -21.29 11.31
CA GLU A 97 -47.02 -21.53 12.04
C GLU A 97 -46.46 -22.94 11.81
N GLN A 98 -47.31 -23.97 11.71
CA GLN A 98 -46.85 -25.35 11.47
C GLN A 98 -46.35 -25.58 10.04
N HIS A 99 -46.86 -24.87 9.03
CA HIS A 99 -46.34 -24.97 7.66
C HIS A 99 -45.09 -24.11 7.47
N SER A 100 -45.04 -22.90 8.04
CA SER A 100 -43.85 -22.04 8.06
C SER A 100 -42.67 -22.73 8.73
N MET A 101 -42.89 -23.32 9.92
CA MET A 101 -41.84 -24.06 10.64
C MET A 101 -41.37 -25.30 9.88
N ARG A 102 -42.23 -25.93 9.07
CA ARG A 102 -41.88 -27.12 8.29
C ARG A 102 -41.07 -26.75 7.05
N GLU A 103 -41.42 -25.67 6.36
CA GLU A 103 -40.61 -25.11 5.27
C GLU A 103 -39.27 -24.58 5.78
N GLU A 104 -39.25 -23.85 6.90
CA GLU A 104 -38.01 -23.38 7.54
C GLU A 104 -37.13 -24.54 7.97
N LEU A 105 -37.71 -25.61 8.53
CA LEU A 105 -36.97 -26.84 8.88
C LEU A 105 -36.40 -27.53 7.64
N GLU A 106 -37.15 -27.57 6.53
CA GLU A 106 -36.69 -28.21 5.30
C GLU A 106 -35.56 -27.40 4.64
N VAL A 107 -35.65 -26.07 4.64
CA VAL A 107 -34.58 -25.17 4.21
C VAL A 107 -33.36 -25.34 5.12
N ALA A 108 -33.55 -25.35 6.45
CA ALA A 108 -32.48 -25.54 7.42
C ALA A 108 -31.79 -26.90 7.25
N GLN A 109 -32.55 -27.97 6.98
CA GLN A 109 -32.00 -29.30 6.71
C GLN A 109 -31.17 -29.33 5.43
N ARG A 110 -31.64 -28.67 4.36
CA ARG A 110 -30.89 -28.57 3.10
C ARG A 110 -29.59 -27.78 3.31
N THR A 111 -29.64 -26.65 4.00
CA THR A 111 -28.43 -25.86 4.31
C THR A 111 -27.48 -26.61 5.25
N ALA A 112 -27.99 -27.33 6.23
CA ALA A 112 -27.17 -28.13 7.15
C ALA A 112 -26.50 -29.30 6.41
N LYS A 113 -27.17 -29.90 5.44
CA LYS A 113 -26.59 -30.95 4.59
C LYS A 113 -25.48 -30.40 3.71
N ALA A 114 -25.71 -29.28 3.03
CA ALA A 114 -24.69 -28.61 2.23
C ALA A 114 -23.45 -28.23 3.08
N ALA A 115 -23.66 -27.59 4.22
CA ALA A 115 -22.57 -27.24 5.13
C ALA A 115 -21.79 -28.47 5.62
N LYS A 116 -22.45 -29.62 5.80
CA LYS A 116 -21.78 -30.87 6.20
C LYS A 116 -20.93 -31.46 5.07
N GLU A 117 -21.37 -31.32 3.81
CA GLU A 117 -20.60 -31.71 2.63
C GLU A 117 -19.38 -30.79 2.45
N ASP A 118 -19.56 -29.48 2.63
CA ASP A 118 -18.50 -28.47 2.56
C ASP A 118 -17.41 -28.70 3.62
N VAL A 119 -17.82 -28.94 4.88
CA VAL A 119 -16.89 -29.27 5.98
C VAL A 119 -16.13 -30.56 5.71
N ARG A 120 -16.79 -31.55 5.10
CA ARG A 120 -16.13 -32.80 4.73
C ARG A 120 -15.06 -32.58 3.66
N ALA A 121 -15.37 -31.84 2.60
CA ALA A 121 -14.40 -31.52 1.55
C ALA A 121 -13.17 -30.76 2.10
N LEU A 122 -13.39 -29.78 2.98
CA LEU A 122 -12.33 -29.07 3.69
C LEU A 122 -11.47 -29.99 4.58
N SER A 123 -12.12 -30.90 5.31
CA SER A 123 -11.42 -31.84 6.20
C SER A 123 -10.55 -32.83 5.42
N GLU A 124 -11.06 -33.34 4.30
CA GLU A 124 -10.33 -34.24 3.40
C GLU A 124 -9.09 -33.53 2.81
N ALA A 125 -9.25 -32.30 2.30
CA ALA A 125 -8.14 -31.53 1.77
C ALA A 125 -7.11 -31.13 2.85
N ALA A 126 -7.55 -30.80 4.06
CA ALA A 126 -6.65 -30.50 5.18
C ALA A 126 -5.85 -31.73 5.62
N THR A 127 -6.48 -32.92 5.60
CA THR A 127 -5.83 -34.18 5.94
C THR A 127 -4.74 -34.54 4.92
N ALA A 128 -5.01 -34.33 3.63
CA ALA A 128 -4.02 -34.53 2.56
C ALA A 128 -2.78 -33.63 2.76
N VAL A 129 -2.96 -32.38 3.20
CA VAL A 129 -1.85 -31.47 3.53
C VAL A 129 -1.06 -31.96 4.74
N LEU A 130 -1.73 -32.41 5.80
CA LEU A 130 -1.06 -32.97 6.98
C LEU A 130 -0.23 -34.22 6.65
N ASN A 131 -0.66 -35.00 5.66
CA ASN A 131 0.04 -36.18 5.17
C ASN A 131 1.18 -35.88 4.18
N ASN A 132 1.46 -34.60 3.88
CA ASN A 132 2.44 -34.17 2.87
C ASN A 132 2.20 -34.79 1.48
N GLU A 133 0.95 -34.96 1.08
CA GLU A 133 0.61 -35.42 -0.26
C GLU A 133 1.00 -34.36 -1.31
N GLU A 134 1.55 -34.80 -2.45
CA GLU A 134 2.01 -33.91 -3.51
C GLU A 134 0.81 -33.17 -4.14
N GLY A 135 0.88 -31.84 -4.21
CA GLY A 135 -0.22 -31.00 -4.72
C GLY A 135 -1.37 -30.76 -3.72
N ALA A 136 -1.33 -31.34 -2.51
CA ALA A 136 -2.40 -31.17 -1.52
C ALA A 136 -2.64 -29.71 -1.10
N LEU A 137 -1.59 -28.88 -1.10
CA LEU A 137 -1.72 -27.44 -0.83
C LEU A 137 -2.54 -26.72 -1.90
N GLU A 138 -2.42 -27.11 -3.17
CA GLU A 138 -3.26 -26.53 -4.24
C GLU A 138 -4.70 -27.00 -4.13
N VAL A 139 -4.92 -28.28 -3.82
CA VAL A 139 -6.26 -28.83 -3.60
C VAL A 139 -6.95 -28.12 -2.44
N LEU A 140 -6.29 -28.00 -1.28
CA LEU A 140 -6.82 -27.27 -0.14
C LEU A 140 -7.12 -25.81 -0.47
N ARG A 141 -6.23 -25.15 -1.21
CA ARG A 141 -6.43 -23.75 -1.63
C ARG A 141 -7.66 -23.61 -2.53
N LYS A 142 -7.87 -24.53 -3.46
CA LYS A 142 -9.05 -24.55 -4.33
C LYS A 142 -10.33 -24.79 -3.52
N THR A 143 -10.32 -25.78 -2.62
CA THR A 143 -11.48 -26.06 -1.75
C THR A 143 -11.83 -24.87 -0.86
N VAL A 144 -10.84 -24.19 -0.27
CA VAL A 144 -11.07 -22.96 0.52
C VAL A 144 -11.65 -21.83 -0.33
N LEU A 145 -11.27 -21.72 -1.61
CA LEU A 145 -11.87 -20.74 -2.52
C LEU A 145 -13.32 -21.06 -2.90
N GLU A 146 -13.71 -22.33 -2.91
CA GLU A 146 -15.06 -22.75 -3.28
C GLU A 146 -16.02 -22.68 -2.08
N VAL A 147 -15.61 -23.25 -0.94
CA VAL A 147 -16.48 -23.48 0.24
C VAL A 147 -16.00 -22.78 1.53
N GLY A 148 -14.89 -22.04 1.49
CA GLY A 148 -14.41 -21.29 2.64
C GLY A 148 -15.23 -20.03 2.95
N ASP A 149 -14.98 -19.44 4.11
CA ASP A 149 -15.60 -18.18 4.54
C ASP A 149 -15.49 -17.13 3.41
N PRO A 150 -16.60 -16.46 3.05
CA PRO A 150 -16.61 -15.37 2.07
C PRO A 150 -15.45 -14.38 2.23
N LYS A 151 -15.06 -14.04 3.46
CA LYS A 151 -13.92 -13.18 3.76
C LYS A 151 -12.61 -13.72 3.20
N TYR A 152 -12.31 -14.99 3.44
CA TYR A 152 -11.08 -15.60 2.96
C TYR A 152 -11.09 -15.81 1.45
N ARG A 153 -12.27 -16.00 0.83
CA ARG A 153 -12.40 -16.04 -0.64
C ARG A 153 -12.05 -14.69 -1.24
N VAL A 154 -12.63 -13.60 -0.72
CA VAL A 154 -12.32 -12.24 -1.18
C VAL A 154 -10.84 -11.92 -0.96
N LEU A 155 -10.31 -12.22 0.23
CA LEU A 155 -8.90 -11.97 0.53
C LEU A 155 -7.96 -12.72 -0.43
N ASN A 156 -8.19 -14.02 -0.65
CA ASN A 156 -7.36 -14.79 -1.57
C ASN A 156 -7.45 -14.28 -3.01
N MET A 157 -8.64 -13.89 -3.46
CA MET A 157 -8.84 -13.31 -4.79
C MET A 157 -8.07 -11.99 -4.94
N VAL A 158 -8.16 -11.11 -3.94
CA VAL A 158 -7.45 -9.83 -3.91
C VAL A 158 -5.94 -10.03 -3.84
N LEU A 159 -5.45 -11.01 -3.08
CA LEU A 159 -4.02 -11.35 -3.01
C LEU A 159 -3.49 -11.95 -4.33
N GLN A 160 -4.30 -12.72 -5.06
CA GLN A 160 -3.91 -13.28 -6.35
C GLN A 160 -3.91 -12.24 -7.47
N LYS A 161 -5.00 -11.48 -7.61
CA LYS A 161 -5.19 -10.54 -8.71
C LYS A 161 -4.57 -9.16 -8.43
N ARG A 162 -4.20 -8.88 -7.17
CA ARG A 162 -3.67 -7.59 -6.65
C ARG A 162 -4.62 -6.40 -6.75
N ARG A 163 -5.55 -6.40 -7.71
CA ARG A 163 -6.57 -5.38 -7.93
C ARG A 163 -7.83 -6.07 -8.41
N VAL A 164 -8.92 -5.91 -7.68
CA VAL A 164 -10.20 -6.54 -8.00
C VAL A 164 -11.31 -5.52 -7.87
N LYS A 165 -12.23 -5.47 -8.82
CA LYS A 165 -13.40 -4.59 -8.73
C LYS A 165 -14.42 -5.14 -7.74
N VAL A 166 -15.15 -4.28 -7.04
CA VAL A 166 -16.22 -4.71 -6.11
C VAL A 166 -17.29 -5.54 -6.85
N GLU A 167 -17.59 -5.20 -8.10
CA GLU A 167 -18.51 -5.96 -8.97
C GLU A 167 -18.03 -7.40 -9.20
N GLU A 168 -16.72 -7.59 -9.34
CA GLU A 168 -16.11 -8.91 -9.55
C GLU A 168 -16.12 -9.73 -8.26
N VAL A 169 -15.94 -9.07 -7.11
CA VAL A 169 -16.15 -9.67 -5.78
C VAL A 169 -17.60 -10.14 -5.63
N ALA A 170 -18.57 -9.30 -5.96
CA ALA A 170 -19.99 -9.64 -5.89
C ALA A 170 -20.34 -10.83 -6.80
N ALA A 171 -19.79 -10.88 -8.01
CA ALA A 171 -19.99 -11.99 -8.94
C ALA A 171 -19.45 -13.33 -8.42
N VAL A 172 -18.24 -13.33 -7.85
CA VAL A 172 -17.62 -14.54 -7.29
C VAL A 172 -18.36 -15.04 -6.04
N LEU A 173 -18.86 -14.12 -5.23
CA LEU A 173 -19.62 -14.47 -4.03
C LEU A 173 -21.06 -14.88 -4.34
N VAL A 174 -21.54 -14.68 -5.58
CA VAL A 174 -22.96 -14.82 -5.98
C VAL A 174 -23.86 -14.00 -5.04
N SER A 175 -23.42 -12.78 -4.74
CA SER A 175 -24.09 -11.85 -3.81
C SER A 175 -24.30 -10.50 -4.47
N ASP A 176 -25.14 -9.66 -3.87
CA ASP A 176 -25.26 -8.27 -4.31
C ASP A 176 -24.00 -7.46 -3.92
N THR A 177 -23.84 -6.28 -4.53
CA THR A 177 -22.72 -5.37 -4.26
C THR A 177 -22.71 -4.89 -2.82
N THR A 178 -23.88 -4.77 -2.18
CA THR A 178 -24.01 -4.38 -0.77
C THR A 178 -23.40 -5.42 0.17
N ALA A 179 -23.72 -6.71 -0.01
CA ALA A 179 -23.13 -7.77 0.79
C ALA A 179 -21.63 -7.92 0.53
N ALA A 180 -21.19 -7.77 -0.72
CA ALA A 180 -19.78 -7.76 -1.06
C ALA A 180 -19.03 -6.61 -0.36
N LEU A 181 -19.61 -5.40 -0.35
CA LEU A 181 -19.05 -4.24 0.36
C LEU A 181 -18.96 -4.48 1.86
N SER A 182 -19.97 -5.09 2.50
CA SER A 182 -19.91 -5.44 3.92
C SER A 182 -18.72 -6.35 4.23
N ILE A 183 -18.46 -7.35 3.39
CA ILE A 183 -17.32 -8.26 3.57
C ILE A 183 -16.00 -7.52 3.37
N ILE A 184 -15.93 -6.62 2.39
CA ILE A 184 -14.74 -5.80 2.13
C ILE A 184 -14.49 -4.83 3.30
N ASP A 185 -15.52 -4.19 3.85
CA ASP A 185 -15.42 -3.30 5.00
C ASP A 185 -14.89 -4.03 6.25
N GLU A 186 -15.34 -5.27 6.46
CA GLU A 186 -14.83 -6.12 7.54
C GLU A 186 -13.35 -6.49 7.33
N LEU A 187 -12.96 -6.84 6.09
CA LEU A 187 -11.55 -7.10 5.75
C LEU A 187 -10.69 -5.83 5.85
N GLN A 188 -11.24 -4.66 5.53
CA GLN A 188 -10.55 -3.39 5.66
C GLN A 188 -10.37 -3.00 7.12
N SER A 189 -11.37 -3.24 7.96
CA SER A 189 -11.30 -3.06 9.42
C SER A 189 -10.27 -3.99 10.07
N ALA A 190 -10.10 -5.19 9.52
CA ALA A 190 -9.05 -6.13 9.92
C ALA A 190 -7.65 -5.79 9.34
N GLY A 191 -7.55 -4.75 8.50
CA GLY A 191 -6.29 -4.34 7.88
C GLY A 191 -5.77 -5.36 6.85
N GLU A 192 -6.66 -6.11 6.20
CA GLU A 192 -6.33 -7.14 5.20
C GLU A 192 -6.38 -6.60 3.77
N VAL A 193 -7.32 -5.70 3.49
CA VAL A 193 -7.54 -5.07 2.18
C VAL A 193 -7.76 -3.56 2.31
N GLU A 194 -7.62 -2.83 1.22
CA GLU A 194 -7.91 -1.40 1.11
C GLU A 194 -8.80 -1.14 -0.11
N LEU A 195 -9.69 -0.16 0.01
CA LEU A 195 -10.54 0.32 -1.07
C LEU A 195 -9.92 1.56 -1.70
N ARG A 196 -9.57 1.48 -2.99
CA ARG A 196 -9.07 2.57 -3.82
C ARG A 196 -10.18 3.03 -4.76
N ASP A 197 -10.33 4.35 -4.88
CA ASP A 197 -11.28 5.00 -5.81
C ASP A 197 -12.75 4.54 -5.64
N GLY A 198 -13.11 4.03 -4.47
CA GLY A 198 -14.48 3.59 -4.15
C GLY A 198 -14.98 2.31 -4.83
N ASN A 199 -14.22 1.72 -5.77
CA ASN A 199 -14.64 0.52 -6.51
C ASN A 199 -13.52 -0.52 -6.73
N MET A 200 -12.28 -0.25 -6.32
CA MET A 200 -11.16 -1.19 -6.46
C MET A 200 -10.68 -1.66 -5.10
N VAL A 201 -10.73 -2.98 -4.88
CA VAL A 201 -10.18 -3.64 -3.70
C VAL A 201 -8.75 -4.07 -4.00
N ILE A 202 -7.82 -3.62 -3.15
CA ILE A 202 -6.39 -3.95 -3.22
C ILE A 202 -5.92 -4.56 -1.90
N PRO A 203 -4.85 -5.37 -1.88
CA PRO A 203 -4.28 -5.86 -0.63
C PRO A 203 -3.84 -4.72 0.29
N ALA A 204 -3.95 -4.90 1.60
CA ALA A 204 -3.43 -3.94 2.57
C ALA A 204 -1.92 -3.75 2.42
N LYS A 205 -1.39 -2.63 2.93
CA LYS A 205 0.05 -2.30 2.88
C LYS A 205 0.96 -3.45 3.34
N LYS A 206 0.58 -4.20 4.37
CA LYS A 206 1.34 -5.34 4.90
C LYS A 206 1.60 -6.46 3.88
N TYR A 207 0.78 -6.57 2.83
CA TYR A 207 0.94 -7.54 1.74
C TYR A 207 1.63 -6.96 0.49
N ARG A 208 1.87 -5.65 0.48
CA ARG A 208 2.50 -4.90 -0.62
C ARG A 208 3.94 -4.50 -0.29
N GLU A 209 4.26 -4.31 1.00
CA GLU A 209 5.63 -4.16 1.46
C GLU A 209 6.33 -5.51 1.35
N VAL A 210 7.07 -5.71 0.26
CA VAL A 210 8.00 -6.85 0.16
C VAL A 210 9.15 -6.56 1.12
N GLU A 211 9.31 -7.41 2.14
CA GLU A 211 10.51 -7.41 2.98
C GLU A 211 11.72 -7.61 2.07
N VAL A 212 12.58 -6.59 1.99
CA VAL A 212 13.82 -6.67 1.25
C VAL A 212 14.76 -7.58 2.05
N PRO A 213 15.23 -8.72 1.51
CA PRO A 213 16.07 -9.64 2.25
C PRO A 213 17.53 -9.15 2.30
N VAL A 214 17.74 -8.01 2.98
CA VAL A 214 19.04 -7.30 3.06
C VAL A 214 20.14 -8.23 3.55
N ASP A 215 19.86 -9.07 4.54
CA ASP A 215 20.82 -10.01 5.12
C ASP A 215 21.28 -11.08 4.11
N GLN A 216 20.38 -11.54 3.25
CA GLN A 216 20.73 -12.50 2.19
C GLN A 216 21.57 -11.79 1.13
N TRP A 217 21.16 -10.59 0.71
CA TRP A 217 21.84 -9.78 -0.31
C TRP A 217 23.28 -9.42 0.07
N GLN A 218 23.60 -9.27 1.35
CA GLN A 218 24.97 -9.02 1.81
C GLN A 218 25.94 -10.15 1.44
N THR A 219 25.47 -11.40 1.41
CA THR A 219 26.30 -12.58 1.12
C THR A 219 26.21 -13.05 -0.34
N THR A 220 25.13 -12.72 -1.03
CA THR A 220 24.89 -13.09 -2.43
C THR A 220 25.92 -12.46 -3.39
N PRO A 221 26.43 -13.16 -4.43
CA PRO A 221 27.27 -12.54 -5.46
C PRO A 221 26.56 -11.37 -6.16
N ILE A 222 27.28 -10.30 -6.49
CA ILE A 222 26.70 -9.07 -7.06
C ILE A 222 25.83 -9.34 -8.31
N ALA A 223 26.24 -10.27 -9.17
CA ALA A 223 25.45 -10.65 -10.34
C ALA A 223 24.06 -11.24 -9.98
N LYS A 224 23.98 -12.02 -8.90
CA LYS A 224 22.73 -12.61 -8.41
C LYS A 224 21.88 -11.61 -7.62
N LEU A 225 22.52 -10.62 -6.98
CA LEU A 225 21.82 -9.53 -6.30
C LEU A 225 20.91 -8.73 -7.26
N PHE A 226 21.36 -8.49 -8.50
CA PHE A 226 20.51 -7.84 -9.51
C PHE A 226 19.34 -8.72 -9.96
N ASP A 227 19.51 -10.04 -10.04
CA ASP A 227 18.42 -10.97 -10.37
C ASP A 227 17.37 -11.01 -9.25
N GLU A 228 17.82 -10.99 -7.99
CA GLU A 228 16.96 -10.91 -6.82
C GLU A 228 16.26 -9.56 -6.71
N LEU A 229 16.96 -8.45 -7.00
CA LEU A 229 16.38 -7.11 -7.09
C LEU A 229 15.31 -7.04 -8.18
N GLU A 230 15.58 -7.57 -9.39
CA GLU A 230 14.59 -7.64 -10.47
C GLU A 230 13.36 -8.43 -10.02
N SER A 231 13.58 -9.55 -9.31
CA SER A 231 12.50 -10.39 -8.79
C SER A 231 11.67 -9.71 -7.70
N VAL A 232 12.31 -8.97 -6.79
CA VAL A 232 11.64 -8.19 -5.74
C VAL A 232 10.85 -7.05 -6.36
N VAL A 233 11.45 -6.26 -7.24
CA VAL A 233 10.79 -5.14 -7.95
C VAL A 233 9.59 -5.63 -8.75
N SER A 234 9.68 -6.80 -9.39
CA SER A 234 8.56 -7.39 -10.16
C SER A 234 7.39 -7.85 -9.29
N ARG A 235 7.63 -8.10 -8.00
CA ARG A 235 6.63 -8.56 -7.03
C ARG A 235 6.09 -7.44 -6.14
N THR A 236 6.72 -6.25 -6.21
CA THR A 236 6.45 -5.14 -5.31
C THR A 236 5.47 -4.16 -5.96
N ASP A 237 4.36 -3.88 -5.28
CA ASP A 237 3.41 -2.85 -5.67
C ASP A 237 3.67 -1.57 -4.87
N GLY A 238 3.84 -0.43 -5.57
CA GLY A 238 4.00 0.88 -4.95
C GLY A 238 5.43 1.42 -5.03
N HIS A 239 5.51 2.70 -5.37
CA HIS A 239 6.77 3.36 -5.72
C HIS A 239 7.72 3.51 -4.52
N GLU A 240 7.21 3.63 -3.30
CA GLU A 240 7.99 3.68 -2.06
C GLU A 240 8.72 2.36 -1.76
N SER A 241 8.05 1.22 -1.93
CA SER A 241 8.62 -0.10 -1.69
C SER A 241 9.68 -0.45 -2.74
N VAL A 242 9.45 -0.09 -4.00
CA VAL A 242 10.44 -0.19 -5.08
C VAL A 242 11.67 0.69 -4.76
N ALA A 243 11.44 1.93 -4.31
CA ALA A 243 12.52 2.83 -3.91
C ALA A 243 13.33 2.30 -2.72
N LYS A 244 12.67 1.70 -1.72
CA LYS A 244 13.33 1.02 -0.58
C LYS A 244 14.21 -0.14 -1.05
N ALA A 245 13.69 -1.00 -1.94
CA ALA A 245 14.44 -2.14 -2.49
C ALA A 245 15.68 -1.68 -3.29
N ILE A 246 15.54 -0.67 -4.15
CA ILE A 246 16.67 -0.12 -4.90
C ILE A 246 17.68 0.51 -3.93
N ALA A 247 17.25 1.28 -2.94
CA ALA A 247 18.15 1.92 -1.96
C ALA A 247 18.97 0.88 -1.19
N ALA A 248 18.34 -0.20 -0.71
CA ALA A 248 19.02 -1.29 -0.03
C ALA A 248 20.06 -1.99 -0.92
N ALA A 249 19.72 -2.25 -2.19
CA ALA A 249 20.66 -2.80 -3.16
C ALA A 249 21.85 -1.86 -3.40
N VAL A 250 21.61 -0.55 -3.46
CA VAL A 250 22.68 0.45 -3.62
C VAL A 250 23.64 0.46 -2.45
N ASP A 251 23.14 0.46 -1.21
CA ASP A 251 24.00 0.49 -0.03
C ASP A 251 24.93 -0.74 0.00
N ILE A 252 24.44 -1.92 -0.42
CA ILE A 252 25.25 -3.14 -0.54
C ILE A 252 26.28 -3.03 -1.67
N ILE A 253 25.90 -2.48 -2.83
CA ILE A 253 26.82 -2.29 -3.97
C ILE A 253 27.90 -1.28 -3.61
N GLU A 254 27.57 -0.18 -2.93
CA GLU A 254 28.53 0.82 -2.50
C GLU A 254 29.56 0.26 -1.52
N GLN A 255 29.14 -0.63 -0.61
CA GLN A 255 30.03 -1.33 0.31
C GLN A 255 30.95 -2.35 -0.39
N ARG A 256 30.45 -3.04 -1.43
CA ARG A 256 31.16 -4.18 -2.05
C ARG A 256 31.89 -3.86 -3.35
N LEU A 257 31.56 -2.74 -4.00
CA LEU A 257 32.14 -2.30 -5.27
C LEU A 257 32.63 -0.84 -5.17
N PRO A 258 33.87 -0.60 -4.68
CA PRO A 258 34.44 0.74 -4.53
C PRO A 258 34.55 1.53 -5.84
N ARG A 259 34.60 0.83 -6.99
CA ARG A 259 34.71 1.41 -8.34
C ARG A 259 33.35 1.69 -9.00
N ALA A 260 32.23 1.37 -8.35
CA ALA A 260 30.89 1.54 -8.91
C ALA A 260 30.28 2.92 -8.70
N GLY A 261 31.04 3.97 -8.38
CA GLY A 261 30.51 5.30 -8.04
C GLY A 261 29.51 5.88 -9.06
N ALA A 262 29.77 5.73 -10.36
CA ALA A 262 28.85 6.17 -11.41
C ALA A 262 27.55 5.35 -11.46
N LEU A 263 27.64 4.04 -11.21
CA LEU A 263 26.49 3.12 -11.15
C LEU A 263 25.65 3.40 -9.91
N VAL A 264 26.29 3.48 -8.74
CA VAL A 264 25.68 3.85 -7.45
C VAL A 264 24.93 5.17 -7.57
N PHE A 265 25.53 6.19 -8.20
CA PHE A 265 24.87 7.47 -8.42
C PHE A 265 23.60 7.34 -9.27
N GLN A 266 23.66 6.59 -10.37
CA GLN A 266 22.48 6.35 -11.22
C GLN A 266 21.38 5.61 -10.46
N MET A 267 21.74 4.56 -9.71
CA MET A 267 20.78 3.81 -8.92
C MET A 267 20.16 4.65 -7.79
N ARG A 268 20.94 5.49 -7.08
CA ARG A 268 20.39 6.45 -6.08
C ARG A 268 19.44 7.44 -6.72
N LYS A 269 19.77 7.95 -7.92
CA LYS A 269 18.88 8.86 -8.66
C LYS A 269 17.56 8.18 -9.00
N THR A 270 17.60 6.95 -9.51
CA THR A 270 16.39 6.17 -9.82
C THR A 270 15.59 5.87 -8.56
N ALA A 271 16.23 5.46 -7.44
CA ALA A 271 15.54 5.26 -6.17
C ALA A 271 14.80 6.53 -5.70
N ASN A 272 15.44 7.71 -5.80
CA ASN A 272 14.82 8.98 -5.43
C ASN A 272 13.68 9.38 -6.37
N GLN A 273 13.77 9.07 -7.68
CA GLN A 273 12.66 9.28 -8.61
C GLN A 273 11.45 8.42 -8.23
N TRP A 274 11.67 7.15 -7.90
CA TRP A 274 10.63 6.24 -7.42
C TRP A 274 10.07 6.62 -6.04
N LYS A 275 10.78 7.42 -5.22
CA LYS A 275 10.17 8.01 -4.02
C LYS A 275 9.10 9.06 -4.34
N VAL A 276 9.27 9.78 -5.46
CA VAL A 276 8.43 10.95 -5.80
C VAL A 276 7.31 10.58 -6.77
N SER A 277 7.55 9.65 -7.70
CA SER A 277 6.58 9.27 -8.73
C SER A 277 6.68 7.79 -9.09
N GLU A 278 5.53 7.16 -9.35
CA GLU A 278 5.45 5.79 -9.88
C GLU A 278 5.94 5.78 -11.35
N GLY A 279 6.99 5.02 -11.63
CA GLY A 279 7.54 4.83 -12.97
C GLY A 279 7.01 3.57 -13.63
N SER A 280 7.46 3.31 -14.87
CA SER A 280 7.21 2.03 -15.53
C SER A 280 8.08 0.93 -14.94
N ILE A 281 7.46 -0.13 -14.42
CA ILE A 281 8.18 -1.30 -13.90
C ILE A 281 9.00 -1.97 -15.02
N ASP A 282 8.47 -2.01 -16.25
CA ASP A 282 9.17 -2.63 -17.38
C ASP A 282 10.45 -1.87 -17.76
N GLU A 283 10.40 -0.54 -17.73
CA GLU A 283 11.60 0.30 -17.93
C GLU A 283 12.61 0.09 -16.80
N LEU A 284 12.13 -0.03 -15.57
CA LEU A 284 12.99 -0.30 -14.41
C LEU A 284 13.68 -1.67 -14.54
N ARG A 285 12.98 -2.71 -15.02
CA ARG A 285 13.59 -4.03 -15.28
C ARG A 285 14.68 -3.95 -16.34
N TYR A 286 14.45 -3.23 -17.43
CA TYR A 286 15.48 -2.99 -18.44
C TYR A 286 16.71 -2.29 -17.85
N THR A 287 16.46 -1.28 -17.02
CA THR A 287 17.51 -0.51 -16.34
C THR A 287 18.31 -1.39 -15.36
N ILE A 288 17.64 -2.26 -14.61
CA ILE A 288 18.29 -3.22 -13.69
C ILE A 288 19.21 -4.19 -14.45
N ARG A 289 18.82 -4.64 -15.65
CA ARG A 289 19.68 -5.50 -16.48
C ARG A 289 20.90 -4.76 -17.02
N ASP A 290 20.74 -3.51 -17.44
CA ASP A 290 21.87 -2.66 -17.83
C ASP A 290 22.83 -2.42 -16.65
N TRP A 291 22.30 -2.17 -15.45
CA TRP A 291 23.10 -2.08 -14.23
C TRP A 291 23.87 -3.35 -13.93
N LYS A 292 23.24 -4.52 -14.09
CA LYS A 292 23.89 -5.83 -13.95
C LYS A 292 25.08 -5.97 -14.89
N SER A 293 24.90 -5.65 -16.18
CA SER A 293 25.98 -5.71 -17.18
C SER A 293 27.14 -4.77 -16.84
N ARG A 294 26.84 -3.55 -16.38
CA ARG A 294 27.86 -2.58 -15.95
C ARG A 294 28.58 -3.01 -14.68
N ALA A 295 27.87 -3.59 -13.71
CA ALA A 295 28.47 -4.11 -12.49
C ALA A 295 29.40 -5.30 -12.77
N GLN A 296 29.03 -6.18 -13.70
CA GLN A 296 29.89 -7.29 -14.15
C GLN A 296 31.15 -6.81 -14.87
N ALA A 297 31.10 -5.69 -15.60
CA ALA A 297 32.27 -5.09 -16.22
C ALA A 297 33.22 -4.43 -15.20
N LEU A 298 32.74 -4.17 -13.98
CA LEU A 298 33.48 -3.49 -12.90
C LEU A 298 33.97 -4.44 -11.80
N SER A 299 33.49 -5.69 -11.76
CA SER A 299 33.93 -6.77 -10.85
C SER A 299 35.14 -7.49 -11.41
#